data_AF-A0A4Q3CRS9-F1
#
_entry.id   AF-A0A4Q3CRS9-F1
#
_cell.length_a   1.000
_cell.length_b   1.000
_cell.length_c   1.000
_cell.angle_alpha   90.00
_cell.angle_beta   90.00
_cell.angle_gamma   90.00
#
_symmetry.space_group_name_H-M   'P 1'
#
loop_
_entity.id
_entity.type
_entity.pdbx_description
1 polymer ?
#
loop_
_entity_poly.entity_id
_entity_poly.type
_entity_poly.pdbx_seq_one_letter_code
_entity_poly.pdbx_strand_id
1 'polypeptide(L)'
;MKLGRLNHVGVATPSIEASIALYRDTLGAEVIREPFDLPAQGVKVCFVDTPNSQIELIEPLGEASPIHGFLAKNPAGGQHHLC
;
A
#
# COMPACT_ATOMS: atom_id res chain seq x y z
N MET A 1 9.61 -11.65 -24.93
CA MET A 1 10.27 -11.35 -23.64
C MET A 1 9.37 -11.87 -22.52
N LYS A 2 9.88 -12.55 -21.49
CA LYS A 2 9.08 -13.01 -20.33
C LYS A 2 9.73 -12.59 -19.00
N LEU A 3 9.72 -11.29 -18.80
CA LEU A 3 9.59 -10.58 -17.54
C LEU A 3 8.91 -9.27 -17.94
N GLY A 4 7.90 -8.85 -17.19
CA GLY A 4 7.00 -7.76 -17.58
C GLY A 4 7.44 -6.39 -17.08
N ARG A 5 6.54 -5.42 -17.24
CA ARG A 5 6.62 -4.15 -16.52
C ARG A 5 6.43 -4.38 -15.02
N LEU A 6 6.93 -3.45 -14.20
CA LEU A 6 6.53 -3.33 -12.81
C LEU A 6 5.03 -3.05 -12.76
N ASN A 7 4.29 -3.86 -12.02
CA ASN A 7 2.88 -3.70 -11.77
C ASN A 7 2.65 -2.66 -10.66
N HIS A 8 3.30 -2.84 -9.50
CA HIS A 8 3.21 -1.92 -8.38
C HIS A 8 4.37 -2.04 -7.38
N VAL A 9 4.48 -1.03 -6.52
CA VAL A 9 5.28 -1.08 -5.29
C VAL A 9 4.33 -1.17 -4.10
N GLY A 10 4.44 -2.24 -3.32
CA GLY A 10 3.66 -2.43 -2.11
C GLY A 10 4.29 -1.70 -0.93
N VAL A 11 3.51 -0.90 -0.21
CA VAL A 11 3.93 -0.11 0.95
C VAL A 11 3.02 -0.46 2.12
N ALA A 12 3.59 -1.09 3.14
CA ALA A 12 2.88 -1.35 4.38
C ALA A 12 2.81 -0.07 5.20
N THR A 13 1.62 0.26 5.70
CA THR A 13 1.36 1.49 6.46
C THR A 13 0.58 1.20 7.74
N PRO A 14 0.86 1.90 8.85
CA PRO A 14 0.02 1.85 10.04
C PRO A 14 -1.35 2.53 9.85
N SER A 15 -1.51 3.38 8.83
CA SER A 15 -2.77 4.05 8.50
C SER A 15 -2.83 4.43 7.02
N ILE A 16 -3.76 3.81 6.29
CA ILE A 16 -4.07 4.16 4.89
C ILE A 16 -4.55 5.61 4.80
N GLU A 17 -5.35 6.09 5.76
CA GLU A 17 -5.82 7.49 5.76
C GLU A 17 -4.64 8.48 5.80
N ALA A 18 -3.70 8.27 6.72
CA ALA A 18 -2.50 9.11 6.83
C ALA A 18 -1.61 9.00 5.58
N SER A 19 -1.45 7.79 5.02
CA SER A 19 -0.70 7.60 3.78
C SER A 19 -1.35 8.29 2.59
N ILE A 20 -2.68 8.21 2.44
CA ILE A 20 -3.41 8.93 1.39
C ILE A 20 -3.16 10.43 1.50
N ALA A 21 -3.24 11.00 2.70
CA ALA A 21 -2.94 12.42 2.92
C ALA A 21 -1.48 12.75 2.54
N LEU A 22 -0.51 11.93 2.92
CA LEU A 22 0.89 12.11 2.51
C LEU A 22 1.04 12.14 0.99
N TYR A 23 0.52 11.13 0.29
CA TYR A 23 0.65 11.03 -1.17
C TYR A 23 -0.06 12.18 -1.88
N ARG A 24 -1.27 12.56 -1.44
CA ARG A 24 -2.03 13.67 -2.03
C ARG A 24 -1.41 15.03 -1.73
N ASP A 25 -1.22 15.33 -0.44
CA ASP A 25 -0.99 16.70 0.03
C ASP A 25 0.49 17.09 0.01
N THR A 26 1.39 16.10 0.15
CA THR A 26 2.84 16.35 0.17
C THR A 26 3.51 15.96 -1.14
N LEU A 27 3.12 14.82 -1.72
CA LEU A 27 3.77 14.27 -2.92
C LEU A 27 3.04 14.58 -4.23
N GLY A 28 1.84 15.19 -4.15
CA GLY A 28 1.10 15.66 -5.32
C GLY A 28 0.45 14.55 -6.16
N ALA A 29 0.12 13.40 -5.56
CA ALA A 29 -0.60 12.35 -6.27
C ALA A 29 -2.03 12.80 -6.62
N GLU A 30 -2.36 12.76 -7.91
CA GLU A 30 -3.64 13.26 -8.42
C GLU A 30 -4.78 12.22 -8.37
N VAL A 31 -4.44 10.94 -8.49
CA VAL A 31 -5.41 9.84 -8.57
C VAL A 31 -5.16 8.85 -7.46
N ILE A 32 -6.04 8.89 -6.45
CA ILE A 32 -6.06 7.95 -5.33
C ILE A 32 -7.41 7.23 -5.38
N ARG A 33 -7.38 5.90 -5.45
CA ARG A 33 -8.59 5.06 -5.50
C ARG A 33 -9.22 4.92 -4.12
N GLU A 34 -10.53 4.66 -4.09
CA GLU A 34 -11.21 4.39 -2.83
C GLU A 34 -10.59 3.16 -2.14
N PRO A 35 -10.28 3.24 -0.83
CA PRO A 35 -9.81 2.09 -0.08
C PRO A 35 -10.87 1.00 0.02
N PHE A 36 -10.45 -0.25 0.00
CA PHE A 36 -11.34 -1.39 0.17
C PHE A 36 -10.65 -2.52 0.95
N ASP A 37 -11.46 -3.35 1.58
CA ASP A 37 -10.99 -4.48 2.37
C ASP A 37 -10.75 -5.70 1.47
N LEU A 38 -9.64 -6.42 1.73
CA LEU A 38 -9.35 -7.74 1.18
C LEU A 38 -9.23 -8.76 2.34
N PRO A 39 -10.35 -9.25 2.89
CA PRO A 39 -10.34 -10.11 4.08
C PRO A 39 -9.54 -11.40 3.89
N ALA A 40 -9.59 -11.99 2.70
CA ALA A 40 -8.85 -13.22 2.37
C ALA A 40 -7.32 -13.04 2.43
N GLN A 41 -6.83 -11.79 2.28
CA GLN A 41 -5.41 -11.44 2.38
C GLN A 41 -5.07 -10.77 3.73
N GLY A 42 -6.08 -10.51 4.58
CA GLY A 42 -5.89 -9.85 5.86
C GLY A 42 -5.36 -8.41 5.75
N VAL A 43 -5.70 -7.70 4.68
CA VAL A 43 -5.30 -6.29 4.49
C VAL A 43 -6.45 -5.43 3.98
N LYS A 44 -6.44 -4.15 4.36
CA LYS A 44 -7.12 -3.08 3.64
C LYS A 44 -6.15 -2.53 2.61
N VAL A 45 -6.64 -2.20 1.41
CA VAL A 45 -5.82 -1.76 0.29
C VAL A 45 -6.30 -0.42 -0.24
N CYS A 46 -5.36 0.43 -0.67
CA CYS A 46 -5.64 1.62 -1.47
C CYS A 46 -4.57 1.75 -2.56
N PHE A 47 -4.98 2.10 -3.78
CA PHE A 47 -4.06 2.35 -4.89
C PHE A 47 -3.87 3.83 -5.14
N VAL A 48 -2.61 4.25 -5.24
CA VAL A 48 -2.20 5.55 -5.76
C VAL A 48 -1.66 5.32 -7.17
N ASP A 49 -2.36 5.85 -8.17
CA ASP A 49 -1.97 5.66 -9.57
C ASP A 49 -0.80 6.59 -9.93
N THR A 50 0.16 6.05 -10.67
CA THR A 50 1.23 6.83 -11.29
C THR A 50 1.19 6.65 -12.81
N PRO A 51 1.92 7.47 -13.60
CA PRO A 51 1.84 7.38 -15.06
C PRO A 51 2.24 6.01 -15.64
N ASN A 52 3.05 5.21 -14.92
CA ASN A 52 3.62 3.96 -15.43
C ASN A 52 3.45 2.74 -14.50
N SER A 53 2.90 2.92 -13.30
CA SER A 53 2.76 1.87 -12.28
C SER A 53 1.73 2.29 -11.21
N GLN A 54 1.69 1.59 -10.09
CA GLN A 54 0.89 1.96 -8.92
C GLN A 54 1.72 1.87 -7.63
N ILE A 55 1.35 2.66 -6.63
CA ILE A 55 1.69 2.38 -5.24
C ILE A 55 0.50 1.68 -4.62
N GLU A 56 0.73 0.49 -4.07
CA GLU A 56 -0.27 -0.26 -3.31
C GLU A 56 -0.03 -0.02 -1.82
N LEU A 57 -0.91 0.74 -1.18
CA LEU A 57 -0.91 0.94 0.26
C LEU A 57 -1.64 -0.22 0.92
N ILE A 58 -1.00 -0.87 1.88
CA ILE A 58 -1.60 -1.99 2.63
C ILE A 58 -1.57 -1.70 4.14
N GLU A 59 -2.74 -1.73 4.76
CA GLU A 59 -2.94 -1.61 6.22
C GLU A 59 -3.44 -2.96 6.76
N PRO A 60 -3.00 -3.40 7.96
CA PRO A 60 -3.46 -4.66 8.52
C PRO A 60 -4.98 -4.70 8.70
N LEU A 61 -5.62 -5.79 8.26
CA LEU A 61 -7.02 -6.06 8.51
C LEU A 61 -7.16 -7.35 9.31
N GLY A 62 -7.66 -7.23 10.54
CA GLY A 62 -7.80 -8.34 11.47
C GLY A 62 -6.49 -8.75 12.15
N GLU A 63 -6.59 -9.61 13.16
CA GLU A 63 -5.45 -10.00 14.01
C GLU A 63 -4.44 -10.91 13.29
N ALA A 64 -4.87 -11.63 12.26
CA ALA A 64 -4.04 -12.57 11.50
C ALA A 64 -3.37 -11.94 10.26
N SER A 65 -3.37 -10.61 10.13
CA SER A 65 -2.77 -9.94 8.97
C SER A 65 -1.29 -10.34 8.79
N PRO A 66 -0.86 -10.67 7.56
CA PRO A 66 0.51 -11.11 7.32
C PRO A 66 1.55 -9.99 7.51
N ILE A 67 1.13 -8.73 7.52
CA ILE A 67 2.03 -7.57 7.61
C ILE A 67 2.22 -7.03 9.03
N HIS A 68 1.56 -7.61 10.05
CA HIS A 68 1.75 -7.23 11.46
C HIS A 68 3.22 -7.32 11.88
N GLY A 69 3.90 -8.42 11.54
CA GLY A 69 5.31 -8.61 11.86
C GLY A 69 6.23 -7.59 11.18
N PHE A 70 5.86 -7.10 9.99
CA PHE A 70 6.60 -6.05 9.30
C PHE A 70 6.44 -4.70 10.01
N LEU A 71 5.21 -4.32 10.36
CA LEU A 71 4.94 -3.04 11.04
C LEU A 71 5.47 -3.01 12.49
N ALA A 72 5.52 -4.15 13.17
CA ALA A 72 6.16 -4.24 14.48
C ALA A 72 7.67 -3.88 14.42
N LYS A 73 8.33 -4.21 13.31
CA LYS A 73 9.75 -3.87 13.06
C LYS A 73 9.92 -2.49 12.43
N ASN A 74 8.90 -2.01 11.71
CA ASN A 74 8.89 -0.74 11.00
C ASN A 74 7.64 0.06 11.41
N PRO A 75 7.62 0.69 12.61
CA PRO A 75 6.40 1.27 13.15
C PRO A 75 5.82 2.43 12.31
N ALA A 76 6.66 3.11 11.53
CA ALA A 76 6.24 4.16 10.61
C ALA A 76 5.76 3.65 9.24
N GLY A 77 5.77 2.33 9.02
CA GLY A 77 5.55 1.72 7.70
C GLY A 77 6.81 1.65 6.85
N GLY A 78 6.66 1.23 5.60
CA GLY A 78 7.75 1.15 4.63
C GLY A 78 7.43 0.30 3.40
N GLN A 79 8.34 0.33 2.41
CA GLN A 79 8.27 -0.52 1.23
C GLN A 79 8.32 -2.00 1.65
N HIS A 80 7.31 -2.77 1.24
CA HIS A 80 7.13 -4.17 1.60
C HIS A 80 7.53 -5.12 0.46
N HIS A 81 7.11 -4.83 -0.77
CA HIS A 81 7.36 -5.72 -1.91
C HIS A 81 7.28 -4.99 -3.27
N LEU A 82 7.66 -5.70 -4.34
CA LEU A 82 7.58 -5.27 -5.74
C LEU A 82 6.90 -6.38 -6.55
N CYS A 83 5.98 -6.02 -7.43
CA CYS A 83 5.27 -6.95 -8.32
C CYS A 83 5.48 -6.59 -9.79
#